data_AF-A0A150MQ02-F1
#
_entry.id   AF-A0A150MQ02-F1
#
_cell.length_a   1.000
_cell.length_b   1.000
_cell.length_c   1.000
_cell.angle_alpha   90.00
_cell.angle_beta   90.00
_cell.angle_gamma   90.00
#
_symmetry.space_group_name_H-M   'P 1'
#
loop_
_entity.id
_entity.type
_entity.pdbx_description
1 polymer ?
#
loop_
_entity_poly.entity_id
_entity_poly.type
_entity_poly.pdbx_seq_one_letter_code
_entity_poly.pdbx_strand_id
1 'polypeptide(L)'
;MPEVNVLNKNLKKEGNKVVVTKTIEENLTRQDLLQAKQNIQYQKQALLQQFEQLKNQMSQLENQEKEIDELLQMLGEDEMTL
;
A
#
# COMPACT_ATOMS: atom_id res chain seq x y z
N MET A 1 24.95 0.99 1.95
CA MET A 1 24.48 0.60 0.60
C MET A 1 25.43 -0.46 0.09
N PRO A 2 24.94 -1.58 -0.45
CA PRO A 2 25.80 -2.63 -0.97
C PRO A 2 26.67 -2.10 -2.12
N GLU A 3 27.85 -2.68 -2.28
CA GLU A 3 28.74 -2.34 -3.37
C GLU A 3 28.13 -2.88 -4.67
N VAL A 4 27.80 -1.98 -5.60
CA VAL A 4 27.15 -2.32 -6.87
C VAL A 4 28.17 -2.20 -7.99
N ASN A 5 28.52 -3.33 -8.60
CA ASN A 5 29.40 -3.35 -9.75
C ASN A 5 28.57 -3.42 -11.05
N VAL A 6 28.88 -2.58 -12.03
CA VAL A 6 28.17 -2.58 -13.32
C VAL A 6 28.90 -3.52 -14.28
N LEU A 7 28.36 -4.71 -14.48
CA LEU A 7 28.93 -5.74 -15.36
C LEU A 7 28.78 -5.40 -16.85
N ASN A 8 27.64 -4.81 -17.22
CA ASN A 8 27.37 -4.41 -18.59
C ASN A 8 26.49 -3.16 -18.60
N LYS A 9 26.71 -2.27 -19.57
CA LYS A 9 25.90 -1.07 -19.77
C LYS A 9 25.68 -0.84 -21.26
N ASN A 10 24.41 -0.85 -21.66
CA ASN A 10 23.98 -0.48 -23.01
C ASN A 10 23.21 0.84 -22.97
N LEU A 11 23.44 1.68 -23.97
CA LEU A 11 22.89 3.03 -24.09
C LEU A 11 22.28 3.16 -25.49
N LYS A 12 20.98 3.46 -25.58
CA LYS A 12 20.33 3.80 -26.85
C LYS A 12 19.50 5.07 -26.72
N LYS A 13 19.47 5.87 -27.77
CA LYS A 13 18.55 7.01 -27.89
C LYS A 13 17.27 6.53 -28.58
N GLU A 14 16.13 6.74 -27.96
CA GLU A 14 14.82 6.51 -28.55
C GLU A 14 14.04 7.82 -28.56
N GLY A 15 13.93 8.48 -29.72
CA GLY A 15 13.27 9.79 -29.82
C GLY A 15 13.96 10.84 -28.94
N ASN A 16 13.25 11.33 -27.92
CA ASN A 16 13.72 12.35 -26.97
C ASN A 16 14.27 11.77 -25.64
N LYS A 17 14.33 10.45 -25.47
CA LYS A 17 14.86 9.80 -24.25
C LYS A 17 16.12 8.99 -24.54
N VAL A 18 16.96 8.85 -23.51
CA VAL A 18 18.09 7.92 -23.50
C VAL A 18 17.71 6.74 -22.62
N VAL A 19 17.70 5.54 -23.18
CA VAL A 19 17.47 4.30 -22.45
C VAL A 19 18.83 3.75 -22.04
N VAL A 20 19.00 3.56 -20.73
CA VAL A 20 20.19 2.96 -20.13
C VAL A 20 19.81 1.60 -19.57
N THR A 21 20.32 0.53 -20.17
CA THR A 21 20.17 -0.84 -19.64
C THR A 21 21.47 -1.23 -18.98
N LYS A 22 21.43 -1.62 -17.71
CA LYS A 22 22.61 -2.07 -16.95
C LYS A 22 22.38 -3.47 -16.42
N THR A 23 23.40 -4.32 -16.52
CA THR A 23 23.52 -5.53 -15.70
C THR A 23 24.42 -5.17 -14.53
N ILE A 24 23.94 -5.41 -13.31
CA ILE A 24 24.67 -5.13 -12.08
C ILE A 24 24.92 -6.41 -11.29
N GLU A 25 26.04 -6.45 -10.60
CA GLU A 25 26.36 -7.42 -9.56
C GLU A 25 26.33 -6.69 -8.23
N GLU A 26 25.57 -7.23 -7.28
CA GLU A 26 25.49 -6.70 -5.92
C GLU A 26 26.07 -7.72 -4.95
N ASN A 27 27.03 -7.29 -4.14
CA ASN A 27 27.58 -8.12 -3.08
C ASN A 27 26.84 -7.83 -1.78
N LEU A 28 26.08 -8.82 -1.32
CA LEU A 28 25.29 -8.74 -0.09
C LEU A 28 25.87 -9.67 0.96
N THR A 29 26.26 -9.11 2.10
CA THR A 29 26.65 -9.93 3.25
C THR A 29 25.41 -10.50 3.94
N ARG A 30 25.61 -11.52 4.78
CA ARG A 30 24.54 -12.06 5.63
C ARG A 30 23.89 -10.98 6.50
N GLN A 31 24.67 -10.00 6.97
CA GLN A 31 24.17 -8.90 7.80
C GLN A 31 23.27 -7.96 6.99
N ASP A 32 23.65 -7.63 5.75
CA ASP A 32 22.83 -6.81 4.85
C ASP A 32 21.46 -7.45 4.60
N LEU A 33 21.45 -8.76 4.34
CA LEU A 33 20.23 -9.53 4.11
C LEU A 33 19.34 -9.57 5.36
N LEU A 34 19.93 -9.76 6.55
CA LEU A 34 19.19 -9.77 7.80
C LEU A 34 18.56 -8.39 8.10
N GLN A 35 19.30 -7.32 7.86
CA GLN A 35 18.80 -5.96 8.05
C GLN A 35 17.68 -5.63 7.05
N ALA A 36 17.85 -5.98 5.77
CA ALA A 36 16.80 -5.82 4.77
C ALA A 36 15.53 -6.60 5.16
N LYS A 37 15.68 -7.84 5.64
CA LYS A 37 14.56 -8.65 6.12
C LYS A 37 13.85 -8.00 7.32
N GLN A 38 14.59 -7.52 8.32
CA GLN A 38 14.01 -6.84 9.48
C GLN A 38 13.22 -5.60 9.06
N ASN A 39 13.79 -4.78 8.16
CA ASN A 39 13.10 -3.60 7.63
C ASN A 39 11.78 -3.96 6.93
N ILE A 40 11.77 -5.01 6.11
CA ILE A 40 10.55 -5.51 5.46
C ILE A 40 9.53 -5.97 6.51
N GLN A 41 9.97 -6.66 7.57
CA GLN A 41 9.09 -7.11 8.64
C GLN A 41 8.46 -5.94 9.39
N TYR A 42 9.22 -4.89 9.69
CA TYR A 42 8.69 -3.66 10.30
C TYR A 42 7.66 -2.97 9.41
N GLN A 43 7.96 -2.81 8.11
CA GLN A 43 7.02 -2.22 7.16
C GLN A 43 5.72 -3.04 7.07
N LYS A 44 5.82 -4.38 7.05
CA LYS A 44 4.65 -5.26 7.06
C LYS A 44 3.80 -5.08 8.31
N GLN A 45 4.42 -4.99 9.49
CA GLN A 45 3.67 -4.77 10.74
C GLN A 45 2.95 -3.42 10.76
N ALA A 46 3.61 -2.35 10.27
CA ALA A 46 2.99 -1.03 10.16
C ALA A 46 1.76 -1.06 9.23
N LEU A 47 1.86 -1.73 8.08
CA LEU A 47 0.72 -1.90 7.16
C LEU A 47 -0.44 -2.67 7.79
N LEU A 48 -0.15 -3.73 8.56
CA LEU A 48 -1.21 -4.46 9.28
C LEU A 48 -1.93 -3.59 10.29
N GLN A 49 -1.21 -2.74 11.03
CA GLN A 49 -1.82 -1.81 11.98
C GLN A 49 -2.71 -0.78 11.27
N GLN A 50 -2.25 -0.22 10.16
CA GLN A 50 -3.04 0.70 9.34
C GLN A 50 -4.30 0.03 8.79
N PHE A 51 -4.18 -1.22 8.35
CA PHE A 51 -5.32 -2.00 7.86
C PHE A 51 -6.39 -2.21 8.94
N GLU A 52 -5.99 -2.58 10.16
CA GLU A 52 -6.95 -2.73 11.26
C GLU A 52 -7.63 -1.40 11.62
N GLN A 53 -6.91 -0.27 11.58
CA GLN A 53 -7.50 1.04 11.77
C GLN A 53 -8.55 1.36 10.69
N LEU A 54 -8.24 1.11 9.42
CA LEU A 54 -9.18 1.30 8.30
C LEU A 54 -10.41 0.40 8.45
N LYS A 55 -10.23 -0.85 8.86
CA LYS A 55 -11.33 -1.78 9.10
C LYS A 55 -12.28 -1.27 10.19
N ASN A 56 -11.74 -0.72 11.27
CA ASN A 56 -12.56 -0.12 12.32
C ASN A 56 -13.33 1.11 11.83
N GLN A 57 -12.70 1.98 11.01
CA GLN A 57 -13.37 3.13 10.41
C GLN A 57 -14.50 2.70 9.47
N MET A 58 -14.28 1.67 8.65
CA MET A 58 -15.31 1.11 7.78
C MET A 58 -16.49 0.58 8.59
N SER A 59 -16.23 -0.16 9.67
CA SER A 59 -17.30 -0.65 10.54
C SER A 59 -18.10 0.48 11.21
N GLN A 60 -17.45 1.58 11.57
CA GLN A 60 -18.14 2.76 12.09
C GLN A 60 -19.06 3.39 11.03
N LEU A 61 -18.59 3.52 9.80
CA LEU A 61 -19.38 4.06 8.69
C LEU A 61 -20.58 3.15 8.37
N GLU A 62 -20.41 1.84 8.34
CA GLU A 62 -21.50 0.88 8.14
C GLU A 62 -22.58 0.99 9.23
N ASN A 63 -22.19 1.24 10.47
CA ASN A 63 -23.15 1.44 11.56
C ASN A 63 -23.89 2.78 11.42
N GLN A 64 -23.18 3.85 11.04
CA GLN A 64 -23.80 5.16 10.78
C GLN A 64 -24.78 5.10 9.60
N GLU A 65 -24.43 4.39 8.53
CA GLU A 65 -25.31 4.17 7.39
C GLU A 65 -26.61 3.47 7.81
N LYS A 66 -26.50 2.40 8.62
CA LYS A 66 -27.69 1.71 9.15
C LYS A 66 -28.56 2.60 10.03
N GLU A 67 -27.95 3.39 10.91
CA GLU A 67 -28.70 4.32 11.77
C GLU A 67 -29.47 5.34 10.91
N ILE A 68 -28.85 5.86 9.84
CA ILE A 68 -29.51 6.76 8.89
C ILE A 68 -30.65 6.03 8.16
N ASP A 69 -30.45 4.80 7.70
CA ASP A 69 -31.50 4.01 7.05
C ASP A 69 -32.71 3.79 7.97
N GLU A 70 -32.49 3.51 9.25
CA GLU A 70 -33.55 3.38 10.26
C GLU A 70 -34.30 4.72 10.44
N LEU A 71 -33.59 5.84 10.53
CA LEU A 71 -34.21 7.17 10.62
C LEU A 71 -35.01 7.53 9.37
N LEU A 72 -34.52 7.17 8.18
CA LEU A 72 -35.24 7.37 6.92
C LEU A 72 -36.50 6.51 6.84
N GLN A 73 -36.46 5.28 7.33
CA GLN A 73 -37.65 4.42 7.41
C GLN A 73 -38.72 5.03 8.32
N MET A 74 -38.33 5.57 9.48
CA MET A 74 -39.28 6.24 10.39
C MET A 74 -39.98 7.44 9.72
N LEU A 75 -39.29 8.20 8.87
CA LEU A 75 -39.89 9.30 8.10
C LEU A 75 -40.81 8.80 6.96
N GLY A 76 -40.50 7.64 6.37
CA GLY A 76 -41.29 7.04 5.30
C GLY A 76 -42.56 6.33 5.77
N GLU A 77 -42.63 5.87 7.03
CA GLU A 77 -43.85 5.29 7.60
C GLU A 77 -44.94 6.35 7.86
N ASP A 78 -44.56 7.61 8.13
CA ASP A 78 -45.49 8.73 8.32
C ASP A 78 -46.17 9.16 7.00
N GLU A 79 -45.57 8.94 5.84
CA GLU A 79 -46.18 9.29 4.53
C GLU A 79 -47.28 8.31 4.07
N MET A 80 -47.38 7.10 4.65
CA MET A 80 -48.42 6.11 4.30
C MET A 80 -49.66 6.15 5.23
N THR A 81 -49.74 7.07 6.18
CA THR A 81 -50.87 7.17 7.13
C THR A 81 -51.74 8.44 6.97
N LEU A 82 -51.68 9.12 5.83
CA LEU A 82 -52.58 10.23 5.46
C LEU A 82 -53.46 9.92 4.24
#